data_AF-A0A939WAC6-F1
#
_entry.id   AF-A0A939WAC6-F1
#
_cell.length_a   1.000
_cell.length_b   1.000
_cell.length_c   1.000
_cell.angle_alpha   90.00
_cell.angle_beta   90.00
_cell.angle_gamma   90.00
#
_symmetry.space_group_name_H-M   'P 1'
#
loop_
_entity.id
_entity.type
_entity.pdbx_description
1 polymer ?
#
loop_
_entity_poly.entity_id
_entity_poly.type
_entity_poly.pdbx_seq_one_letter_code
_entity_poly.pdbx_strand_id
1 'polypeptide(L)'
;MKKGFSMEADKNGISDAVRKLTEKLRRFKNAEPESVRVEPVRKDSFLQQRINENEAAARKKTVETYHGYMAPMDVFGADSYRAAAAAKDTDLIFKAYTLYKSVMEASKSNTDDSTRLSHIEIETPLTKNESYTIGGMFIYLQLWLMFEQCIEDYIPIIVPEKGSKYHLAFESLQSHYFTADEKEIMAAVKNAYYS
;
A
#
# COMPACT_ATOMS: atom_id res chain seq x y z
N MET A 1 38.18 -49.90 -64.29
CA MET A 1 38.75 -50.75 -63.21
C MET A 1 40.08 -50.12 -62.82
N LYS A 2 40.44 -49.76 -61.58
CA LYS A 2 39.95 -50.05 -60.23
C LYS A 2 40.19 -48.82 -59.33
N LYS A 3 39.34 -48.71 -58.30
CA LYS A 3 39.29 -47.68 -57.25
C LYS A 3 40.60 -47.57 -56.46
N GLY A 4 40.97 -46.32 -56.12
CA GLY A 4 41.85 -46.03 -55.01
C GLY A 4 41.11 -46.16 -53.69
N PHE A 5 41.78 -46.73 -52.69
CA PHE A 5 41.48 -46.61 -51.26
C PHE A 5 42.81 -46.83 -50.54
N SER A 6 43.42 -45.75 -50.05
CA SER A 6 44.43 -45.83 -48.99
C SER A 6 43.74 -45.42 -47.70
N MET A 7 43.70 -46.35 -46.76
CA MET A 7 43.05 -46.24 -45.46
C MET A 7 44.14 -45.85 -44.45
N GLU A 8 44.39 -44.55 -44.27
CA GLU A 8 45.20 -44.07 -43.15
C GLU A 8 44.28 -43.83 -41.95
N ALA A 9 44.30 -44.80 -41.03
CA ALA A 9 43.55 -44.76 -39.79
C ALA A 9 44.08 -43.68 -38.84
N ASP A 10 43.16 -42.87 -38.32
CA ASP A 10 43.31 -41.85 -37.29
C ASP A 10 44.18 -42.29 -36.09
N LYS A 11 45.46 -41.92 -36.11
CA LYS A 11 46.33 -41.96 -34.92
C LYS A 11 46.30 -40.64 -34.12
N ASN A 12 45.67 -39.59 -34.65
CA ASN A 12 45.62 -38.26 -34.03
C ASN A 12 44.41 -38.04 -33.12
N GLY A 13 43.29 -38.75 -33.32
CA GLY A 13 42.07 -38.55 -32.51
C GLY A 13 42.14 -39.07 -31.07
N ILE A 14 42.88 -40.15 -30.82
CA ILE A 14 42.99 -40.76 -29.49
C ILE A 14 43.91 -39.94 -28.57
N SER A 15 45.02 -39.44 -29.11
CA SER A 15 45.95 -38.60 -28.36
C SER A 15 45.30 -37.27 -27.93
N ASP A 16 44.50 -36.66 -28.82
CA ASP A 16 43.75 -35.45 -28.50
C ASP A 16 42.60 -35.69 -27.51
N ALA A 17 41.96 -36.86 -27.54
CA ALA A 17 40.95 -37.23 -26.56
C ALA A 17 41.56 -37.43 -25.16
N VAL A 18 42.71 -38.10 -25.07
CA VAL A 18 43.44 -38.28 -23.81
C VAL A 18 43.97 -36.95 -23.27
N ARG A 19 44.43 -36.06 -24.15
CA ARG A 19 44.89 -34.72 -23.76
C ARG A 19 43.74 -33.86 -23.24
N LYS A 20 42.57 -33.86 -23.89
CA LYS A 20 41.36 -33.17 -23.41
C LYS A 20 40.83 -33.74 -22.09
N LEU A 21 40.93 -35.05 -21.88
CA LEU A 21 40.55 -35.68 -20.61
C LEU A 21 41.52 -35.30 -19.49
N THR A 22 42.82 -35.32 -19.77
CA THR A 22 43.87 -34.95 -18.81
C THR A 22 43.78 -33.46 -18.43
N GLU A 23 43.44 -32.60 -19.40
CA GLU A 23 43.21 -31.18 -19.17
C GLU A 23 41.94 -30.93 -18.33
N LYS A 24 40.86 -31.68 -18.58
CA LYS A 24 39.65 -31.63 -17.73
C LYS A 24 39.95 -32.11 -16.31
N LEU A 25 40.70 -33.19 -16.13
CA LEU A 25 41.07 -33.72 -14.81
C LEU A 25 42.01 -32.77 -14.04
N ARG A 26 42.91 -32.08 -14.74
CA ARG A 26 43.80 -31.06 -14.15
C ARG A 26 43.02 -29.86 -13.61
N ARG A 27 41.88 -29.50 -14.21
CA ARG A 27 40.97 -28.44 -13.71
C ARG A 27 40.29 -28.83 -12.39
N PHE A 28 40.08 -30.12 -12.13
CA PHE A 28 39.55 -30.59 -10.85
C PHE A 28 40.61 -30.70 -9.75
N LYS A 29 41.88 -30.92 -10.12
CA LYS A 29 42.99 -31.05 -9.15
C LYS A 29 43.54 -29.69 -8.68
N ASN A 30 43.31 -28.63 -9.47
CA ASN A 30 43.72 -27.25 -9.16
C ASN A 30 42.56 -26.36 -8.69
N ALA A 31 41.35 -26.92 -8.54
CA ALA A 31 40.28 -26.24 -7.81
C ALA A 31 40.59 -26.38 -6.32
N GLU A 32 40.85 -25.27 -5.66
CA GLU A 32 41.06 -25.17 -4.21
C GLU A 32 40.00 -25.95 -3.43
N PRO A 33 40.32 -26.54 -2.26
CA PRO A 33 39.34 -27.19 -1.40
C PRO A 33 38.55 -26.14 -0.62
N GLU A 34 37.97 -25.17 -1.30
CA GLU A 34 36.95 -24.27 -0.77
C GLU A 34 35.82 -24.17 -1.79
N SER A 35 35.23 -25.33 -2.09
CA SER A 35 33.78 -25.32 -2.28
C SER A 35 33.20 -24.91 -0.93
N VAL A 36 33.07 -23.61 -0.68
CA VAL A 36 32.14 -23.08 0.31
C VAL A 36 30.85 -23.83 0.06
N ARG A 37 30.46 -24.70 0.99
CA ARG A 37 29.13 -25.28 0.97
C ARG A 37 28.20 -24.07 0.99
N VAL A 38 27.65 -23.72 -0.16
CA VAL A 38 26.49 -22.84 -0.21
C VAL A 38 25.43 -23.65 0.51
N GLU A 39 25.24 -23.36 1.80
CA GLU A 39 24.13 -23.92 2.54
C GLU A 39 22.88 -23.64 1.70
N PRO A 40 22.03 -24.65 1.45
CA PRO A 40 20.80 -24.39 0.72
C PRO A 40 20.08 -23.27 1.46
N VAL A 41 19.87 -22.14 0.77
CA VAL A 41 19.13 -21.00 1.32
C VAL A 41 17.84 -21.59 1.88
N ARG A 42 17.72 -21.62 3.21
CA ARG A 42 16.54 -22.16 3.88
C ARG A 42 15.38 -21.37 3.31
N LYS A 43 14.47 -22.03 2.60
CA LYS A 43 13.33 -21.39 1.94
C LYS A 43 12.59 -20.47 2.92
N ASP A 44 12.57 -20.84 4.19
CA ASP A 44 12.00 -20.07 5.30
C ASP A 44 12.66 -18.70 5.50
N SER A 45 13.99 -18.58 5.38
CA SER A 45 14.70 -17.30 5.51
C SER A 45 14.44 -16.37 4.33
N PHE A 46 14.39 -16.92 3.12
CA PHE A 46 14.07 -16.15 1.91
C PHE A 46 12.61 -15.70 1.90
N LEU A 47 11.69 -16.58 2.31
CA LEU A 47 10.28 -16.25 2.46
C LEU A 47 10.06 -15.20 3.53
N GLN A 48 10.70 -15.32 4.69
CA GLN A 48 10.60 -14.31 5.75
C GLN A 48 11.15 -12.95 5.29
N GLN A 49 12.29 -12.94 4.60
CA GLN A 49 12.84 -11.72 4.04
C GLN A 49 11.86 -11.06 3.05
N ARG A 50 11.27 -11.86 2.15
CA ARG A 50 10.29 -11.36 1.18
C ARG A 50 9.00 -10.87 1.84
N ILE A 51 8.54 -11.52 2.91
CA ILE A 51 7.42 -11.04 3.72
C ILE A 51 7.76 -9.68 4.32
N ASN A 52 8.93 -9.55 4.96
CA ASN A 52 9.36 -8.29 5.57
C ASN A 52 9.51 -7.16 4.54
N GLU A 53 10.06 -7.47 3.36
CA GLU A 53 10.20 -6.51 2.25
C GLU A 53 8.83 -6.06 1.73
N ASN A 54 7.89 -6.99 1.55
CA ASN A 54 6.53 -6.67 1.12
C ASN A 54 5.80 -5.81 2.15
N GLU A 55 5.91 -6.13 3.44
CA GLU A 55 5.33 -5.33 4.51
C GLU A 55 5.94 -3.93 4.59
N ALA A 56 7.26 -3.82 4.44
CA ALA A 56 7.94 -2.53 4.41
C ALA A 56 7.49 -1.68 3.21
N ALA A 57 7.34 -2.30 2.04
CA ALA A 57 6.83 -1.64 0.84
C ALA A 57 5.37 -1.19 1.02
N ALA A 58 4.53 -2.03 1.64
CA ALA A 58 3.15 -1.68 1.96
C ALA A 58 3.07 -0.49 2.92
N ARG A 59 3.82 -0.52 4.03
CA ARG A 59 3.92 0.60 4.98
C ARG A 59 4.39 1.88 4.30
N LYS A 60 5.43 1.80 3.46
CA LYS A 60 5.92 2.94 2.69
C LYS A 60 4.84 3.52 1.79
N LYS A 61 4.12 2.67 1.06
CA LYS A 61 3.01 3.09 0.19
C LYS A 61 1.90 3.78 0.98
N THR A 62 1.54 3.26 2.15
CA THR A 62 0.54 3.88 3.04
C THR A 62 0.96 5.29 3.47
N VAL A 63 2.21 5.45 3.88
CA VAL A 63 2.78 6.74 4.30
C VAL A 63 2.85 7.74 3.14
N GLU A 64 3.27 7.28 1.95
CA GLU A 64 3.28 8.09 0.72
C GLU A 64 1.87 8.50 0.29
N THR A 65 0.90 7.60 0.42
CA THR A 65 -0.51 7.88 0.10
C THR A 65 -1.06 8.97 1.02
N TYR A 66 -0.82 8.86 2.33
CA TYR A 66 -1.23 9.88 3.30
C TYR A 66 -0.56 11.22 3.04
N HIS A 67 0.74 11.22 2.70
CA HIS A 67 1.46 12.44 2.35
C HIS A 67 0.80 13.19 1.18
N GLY A 68 0.24 12.46 0.21
CA GLY A 68 -0.51 13.04 -0.89
C GLY A 68 -1.77 13.81 -0.48
N TYR A 69 -2.32 13.56 0.71
CA TYR A 69 -3.44 14.34 1.27
C TYR A 69 -2.95 15.50 2.15
N MET A 70 -1.81 15.35 2.84
CA MET A 70 -1.21 16.40 3.67
C MET A 70 -0.64 17.54 2.81
N ALA A 71 0.12 17.18 1.77
CA ALA A 71 0.81 18.12 0.88
C ALA A 71 0.64 17.72 -0.59
N PRO A 72 -0.58 17.81 -1.15
CA PRO A 72 -0.88 17.33 -2.50
C PRO A 72 -0.02 17.98 -3.59
N MET A 73 0.29 19.28 -3.44
CA MET A 73 1.08 20.03 -4.41
C MET A 73 2.55 19.59 -4.42
N ASP A 74 3.09 19.20 -3.27
CA ASP A 74 4.49 18.76 -3.14
C ASP A 74 4.68 17.34 -3.70
N VAL A 75 3.68 16.48 -3.52
CA VAL A 75 3.74 15.07 -3.93
C VAL A 75 3.42 14.90 -5.42
N PHE A 76 2.38 15.56 -5.93
CA PHE A 76 1.91 15.37 -7.30
C PHE A 76 2.31 16.48 -8.27
N GLY A 77 2.82 17.61 -7.76
CA GLY A 77 3.12 18.83 -8.51
C GLY A 77 1.95 19.82 -8.55
N ALA A 78 2.26 21.12 -8.52
CA ALA A 78 1.28 22.20 -8.40
C ALA A 78 0.19 22.20 -9.50
N ASP A 79 0.55 21.84 -10.73
CA ASP A 79 -0.37 21.83 -11.88
C ASP A 79 -1.06 20.47 -12.10
N SER A 80 -0.89 19.53 -11.18
CA SER A 80 -1.43 18.18 -11.32
C SER A 80 -2.91 18.13 -10.98
N TYR A 81 -3.71 17.51 -11.85
CA TYR A 81 -5.11 17.20 -11.58
C TYR A 81 -5.26 16.41 -10.26
N ARG A 82 -4.31 15.52 -9.93
CA ARG A 82 -4.35 14.75 -8.69
C ARG A 82 -4.15 15.61 -7.45
N ALA A 83 -3.26 16.61 -7.53
CA ALA A 83 -3.05 17.55 -6.43
C ALA A 83 -4.32 18.37 -6.17
N ALA A 84 -4.92 18.91 -7.23
CA ALA A 84 -6.16 19.67 -7.14
C ALA A 84 -7.33 18.82 -6.63
N ALA A 85 -7.43 17.55 -7.05
CA ALA A 85 -8.46 16.63 -6.59
C ALA A 85 -8.31 16.30 -5.10
N ALA A 86 -7.10 15.95 -4.64
CA ALA A 86 -6.85 15.65 -3.24
C ALA A 86 -7.13 16.88 -2.34
N ALA A 87 -6.68 18.07 -2.73
CA ALA A 87 -6.94 19.31 -2.01
C ALA A 87 -8.46 19.65 -1.95
N LYS A 88 -9.19 19.38 -3.04
CA LYS A 88 -10.64 19.55 -3.08
C LYS A 88 -11.33 18.55 -2.16
N ASP A 89 -10.89 17.30 -2.14
CA ASP A 89 -11.48 16.25 -1.30
C ASP A 89 -11.29 16.56 0.19
N THR A 90 -10.10 17.05 0.59
CA THR A 90 -9.83 17.51 1.97
C THR A 90 -10.70 18.71 2.36
N ASP A 91 -10.91 19.66 1.45
CA ASP A 91 -11.80 20.80 1.69
C ASP A 91 -13.28 20.37 1.81
N LEU A 92 -13.73 19.44 0.95
CA LEU A 92 -15.09 18.91 0.99
C LEU A 92 -15.38 18.18 2.30
N ILE A 93 -14.47 17.32 2.77
CA ILE A 93 -14.70 16.59 4.02
C ILE A 93 -14.67 17.52 5.23
N PHE A 94 -13.80 18.54 5.23
CA PHE A 94 -13.75 19.54 6.29
C PHE A 94 -15.01 20.40 6.34
N LYS A 95 -15.54 20.82 5.19
CA LYS A 95 -16.81 21.53 5.09
C LYS A 95 -17.98 20.68 5.60
N ALA A 96 -18.02 19.41 5.23
CA ALA A 96 -19.05 18.49 5.71
C ALA A 96 -18.98 18.30 7.23
N TYR A 97 -17.78 18.15 7.79
CA TYR A 97 -17.56 18.07 9.24
C TYR A 97 -18.03 19.35 9.96
N THR A 98 -17.63 20.52 9.46
CA THR A 98 -17.99 21.81 10.06
C THR A 98 -19.51 22.01 10.04
N LEU A 99 -20.16 21.68 8.92
CA LEU A 99 -21.61 21.71 8.80
C LEU A 99 -22.26 20.78 9.85
N TYR A 100 -21.84 19.52 9.90
CA TYR A 100 -22.38 18.55 10.85
C TYR A 100 -22.23 19.04 12.30
N LYS A 101 -21.04 19.50 12.69
CA LYS A 101 -20.76 20.01 14.04
C LYS A 101 -21.67 21.20 14.38
N SER A 102 -21.79 22.18 13.48
CA SER A 102 -22.65 23.35 13.71
C SER A 102 -24.13 22.97 13.86
N VAL A 103 -24.61 21.99 13.10
CA VAL A 103 -26.00 21.53 13.18
C VAL A 103 -26.24 20.77 14.48
N MET A 104 -25.29 19.93 14.91
CA MET A 104 -25.39 19.21 16.18
C MET A 104 -25.33 20.14 17.39
N GLU A 105 -24.48 21.17 17.35
CA GLU A 105 -24.43 22.20 18.39
C GLU A 105 -25.74 23.01 18.46
N ALA A 106 -26.28 23.43 17.30
CA ALA A 106 -27.57 24.09 17.24
C ALA A 106 -28.70 23.19 17.79
N SER A 107 -28.68 21.89 17.45
CA SER A 107 -29.66 20.93 17.98
C SER A 107 -29.55 20.72 19.49
N LYS A 108 -28.35 20.82 20.08
CA LYS A 108 -28.17 20.74 21.55
C LYS A 108 -28.68 21.99 22.27
N SER A 109 -28.64 23.15 21.61
CA SER A 109 -29.14 24.41 22.17
C SER A 109 -30.67 24.49 22.22
N ASN A 110 -31.36 23.67 21.43
CA ASN A 110 -32.81 23.56 21.48
C ASN A 110 -33.23 22.64 22.64
N THR A 111 -33.97 23.22 23.60
CA THR A 111 -34.51 22.52 24.77
C THR A 111 -35.66 21.56 24.47
N ASP A 112 -36.21 21.60 23.26
CA ASP A 112 -37.37 20.78 22.88
C ASP A 112 -36.90 19.44 22.26
N ASP A 113 -36.91 18.41 23.09
CA ASP A 113 -36.42 17.05 22.76
C ASP A 113 -37.22 16.43 21.58
N SER A 114 -38.43 16.94 21.30
CA SER A 114 -39.24 16.51 20.15
C SER A 114 -38.71 16.98 18.79
N THR A 115 -37.87 18.01 18.77
CA THR A 115 -37.28 18.61 17.54
C THR A 115 -35.79 18.31 17.40
N ARG A 116 -35.24 17.51 18.33
CA ARG A 116 -33.82 17.21 18.38
C ARG A 116 -33.44 16.30 17.20
N LEU A 117 -32.40 16.70 16.47
CA LEU A 117 -31.90 15.94 15.35
C LEU A 117 -31.23 14.67 15.86
N SER A 118 -31.76 13.53 15.43
CA SER A 118 -31.22 12.20 15.75
C SER A 118 -30.21 11.73 14.71
N HIS A 119 -30.37 12.13 13.45
CA HIS A 119 -29.53 11.70 12.34
C HIS A 119 -29.45 12.77 11.25
N ILE A 120 -28.26 12.90 10.63
CA ILE A 120 -28.01 13.80 9.50
C ILE A 120 -27.26 12.99 8.44
N GLU A 121 -27.88 12.87 7.27
CA GLU A 121 -27.29 12.26 6.09
C GLU A 121 -26.82 13.37 5.16
N ILE A 122 -25.54 13.34 4.77
CA ILE A 122 -24.98 14.33 3.86
C ILE A 122 -24.60 13.64 2.55
N GLU A 123 -25.25 14.06 1.46
CA GLU A 123 -24.80 13.70 0.12
C GLU A 123 -23.62 14.62 -0.28
N THR A 124 -22.48 14.02 -0.60
CA THR A 124 -21.29 14.76 -1.05
C THR A 124 -20.71 14.15 -2.32
N PRO A 125 -19.92 14.88 -3.12
CA PRO A 125 -19.18 14.27 -4.22
C PRO A 125 -18.29 13.10 -3.79
N LEU A 126 -17.84 13.06 -2.52
CA LEU A 126 -17.03 11.98 -1.97
C LEU A 126 -17.79 10.64 -1.95
N THR A 127 -19.11 10.69 -1.70
CA THR A 127 -19.93 9.46 -1.65
C THR A 127 -20.22 8.87 -3.03
N LYS A 128 -19.83 9.57 -4.10
CA LYS A 128 -19.89 9.08 -5.49
C LYS A 128 -18.53 8.57 -5.99
N ASN A 129 -17.46 8.73 -5.21
CA ASN A 129 -16.13 8.28 -5.59
C ASN A 129 -15.89 6.85 -5.11
N GLU A 130 -15.76 5.92 -6.05
CA GLU A 130 -15.54 4.49 -5.78
C GLU A 130 -14.30 4.22 -4.92
N SER A 131 -13.28 5.09 -5.01
CA SER A 131 -12.06 4.97 -4.19
C SER A 131 -12.37 5.06 -2.70
N TYR A 132 -13.39 5.82 -2.33
CA TYR A 132 -13.80 6.02 -0.94
C TYR A 132 -14.90 5.06 -0.51
N THR A 133 -15.82 4.70 -1.40
CA THR A 133 -16.95 3.83 -1.03
C THR A 133 -16.57 2.34 -0.99
N ILE A 134 -15.77 1.88 -1.96
CA ILE A 134 -15.38 0.46 -2.10
C ILE A 134 -13.86 0.30 -1.99
N GLY A 135 -13.09 1.30 -2.45
CA GLY A 135 -11.64 1.21 -2.57
C GLY A 135 -10.84 1.37 -1.27
N GLY A 136 -11.49 1.58 -0.13
CA GLY A 136 -10.82 1.66 1.18
C GLY A 136 -9.94 2.90 1.39
N MET A 137 -9.96 3.88 0.48
CA MET A 137 -9.12 5.07 0.58
C MET A 137 -9.70 6.13 1.54
N PHE A 138 -10.92 5.93 2.04
CA PHE A 138 -11.59 6.92 2.88
C PHE A 138 -10.89 7.13 4.23
N ILE A 139 -10.21 6.10 4.74
CA ILE A 139 -9.39 6.18 5.96
C ILE A 139 -8.35 7.31 5.89
N TYR A 140 -7.76 7.58 4.73
CA TYR A 140 -6.77 8.65 4.60
C TYR A 140 -7.39 10.04 4.82
N LEU A 141 -8.63 10.27 4.39
CA LEU A 141 -9.36 11.50 4.67
C LEU A 141 -9.78 11.60 6.15
N GLN A 142 -10.17 10.47 6.76
CA GLN A 142 -10.44 10.40 8.20
C GLN A 142 -9.18 10.76 9.01
N LEU A 143 -8.03 10.17 8.69
CA LEU A 143 -6.76 10.46 9.34
C LEU A 143 -6.29 11.90 9.11
N TRP A 144 -6.51 12.45 7.92
CA TRP A 144 -6.21 13.85 7.64
C TRP A 144 -7.03 14.77 8.55
N LEU A 145 -8.33 14.53 8.71
CA LEU A 145 -9.14 15.29 9.67
C LEU A 145 -8.64 15.12 11.12
N MET A 146 -8.37 13.87 11.54
CA MET A 146 -7.97 13.58 12.91
C MET A 146 -6.64 14.23 13.28
N PHE A 147 -5.63 14.16 12.41
CA PHE A 147 -4.29 14.63 12.73
C PHE A 147 -4.06 16.10 12.34
N GLU A 148 -4.51 16.53 11.16
CA GLU A 148 -4.26 17.90 10.68
C GLU A 148 -5.28 18.90 11.24
N GLN A 149 -6.54 18.49 11.39
CA GLN A 149 -7.61 19.35 11.91
C GLN A 149 -7.91 19.10 13.39
N CYS A 150 -7.22 18.12 14.02
CA CYS A 150 -7.34 17.81 15.45
C CYS A 150 -8.79 17.63 15.92
N ILE A 151 -9.60 16.90 15.14
CA ILE A 151 -11.00 16.64 15.52
C ILE A 151 -11.07 15.68 16.72
N GLU A 152 -11.94 15.98 17.69
CA GLU A 152 -12.11 15.15 18.90
C GLU A 152 -13.53 14.60 19.06
N ASP A 153 -14.51 15.22 18.40
CA ASP A 153 -15.93 14.95 18.65
C ASP A 153 -16.50 13.83 17.78
N TYR A 154 -16.33 13.96 16.46
CA TYR A 154 -17.04 13.15 15.47
C TYR A 154 -16.12 12.74 14.34
N ILE A 155 -16.28 11.51 13.84
CA ILE A 155 -15.56 11.00 12.69
C ILE A 155 -16.55 10.74 11.54
N PRO A 156 -16.23 11.19 10.30
CA PRO A 156 -17.06 10.87 9.16
C PRO A 156 -16.96 9.39 8.81
N ILE A 157 -18.06 8.79 8.41
CA ILE A 157 -18.15 7.43 7.90
C ILE A 157 -19.00 7.39 6.62
N ILE A 158 -18.62 6.53 5.68
CA ILE A 158 -19.43 6.28 4.49
C ILE A 158 -20.32 5.08 4.76
N VAL A 159 -21.64 5.29 4.69
CA VAL A 159 -22.64 4.26 4.96
C VAL A 159 -23.35 3.89 3.66
N PRO A 160 -23.45 2.59 3.31
CA PRO A 160 -24.23 2.15 2.18
C PRO A 160 -25.72 2.26 2.46
N GLU A 161 -26.45 2.87 1.53
CA GLU A 161 -27.90 2.93 1.50
C GLU A 161 -28.46 1.84 0.57
N LYS A 162 -29.76 1.54 0.67
CA LYS A 162 -30.43 0.59 -0.23
C LYS A 162 -30.32 1.08 -1.68
N GLY A 163 -29.83 0.22 -2.58
CA GLY A 163 -29.76 0.51 -4.02
C GLY A 163 -28.44 1.11 -4.50
N SER A 164 -27.31 0.70 -3.92
CA SER A 164 -25.95 1.09 -4.36
C SER A 164 -25.62 2.58 -4.20
N LYS A 165 -26.38 3.28 -3.35
CA LYS A 165 -26.07 4.65 -2.96
C LYS A 165 -25.27 4.65 -1.67
N TYR A 166 -24.48 5.69 -1.47
CA TYR A 166 -23.73 5.92 -0.25
C TYR A 166 -24.01 7.33 0.26
N HIS A 167 -24.13 7.47 1.57
CA HIS A 167 -24.22 8.77 2.23
C HIS A 167 -23.09 8.93 3.24
N LEU A 168 -22.75 10.18 3.53
CA LEU A 168 -21.81 10.54 4.57
C LEU A 168 -22.58 10.72 5.87
N ALA A 169 -22.26 9.90 6.86
CA ALA A 169 -22.73 10.02 8.23
C ALA A 169 -21.55 10.37 9.15
N PHE A 170 -21.85 10.74 10.38
CA PHE A 170 -20.85 11.06 11.39
C PHE A 170 -21.17 10.30 12.68
N GLU A 171 -20.16 9.63 13.21
CA GLU A 171 -20.24 8.92 14.48
C GLU A 171 -19.40 9.63 15.53
N SER A 172 -19.71 9.43 16.81
CA SER A 172 -18.83 9.91 17.88
C SER A 172 -17.48 9.20 17.78
N LEU A 173 -16.39 9.96 17.84
CA LEU A 173 -15.03 9.42 17.77
C LEU A 173 -14.77 8.41 18.91
N GLN A 174 -15.41 8.59 20.06
CA GLN A 174 -15.26 7.71 21.22
C GLN A 174 -15.94 6.34 21.03
N SER A 175 -17.03 6.29 20.25
CA SER A 175 -17.76 5.05 19.99
C SER A 175 -17.32 4.34 18.71
N HIS A 176 -16.55 5.03 17.86
CA HIS A 176 -16.16 4.49 16.57
C HIS A 176 -15.12 3.38 16.71
N TYR A 177 -15.34 2.28 15.99
CA TYR A 177 -14.43 1.14 15.99
C TYR A 177 -13.71 1.03 14.65
N PHE A 178 -12.41 1.35 14.65
CA PHE A 178 -11.55 1.07 13.51
C PHE A 178 -11.27 -0.43 13.38
N THR A 179 -11.35 -0.91 12.15
CA THR A 179 -10.94 -2.26 11.74
C THR A 179 -9.45 -2.51 12.00
N ALA A 180 -9.02 -3.78 11.94
CA ALA A 180 -7.61 -4.12 12.13
C ALA A 180 -6.71 -3.41 11.09
N ASP A 181 -7.12 -3.46 9.82
CA ASP A 181 -6.39 -2.83 8.71
C ASP A 181 -6.30 -1.30 8.87
N GLU A 182 -7.39 -0.64 9.28
CA GLU A 182 -7.39 0.80 9.54
C GLU A 182 -6.48 1.17 10.72
N LYS A 183 -6.43 0.33 11.76
CA LYS A 183 -5.51 0.54 12.89
C LYS A 183 -4.05 0.41 12.46
N GLU A 184 -3.73 -0.53 11.57
CA GLU A 184 -2.38 -0.65 11.00
C GLU A 184 -2.00 0.57 10.17
N ILE A 185 -2.93 1.06 9.33
CA ILE A 185 -2.75 2.29 8.54
C ILE A 185 -2.52 3.48 9.46
N MET A 186 -3.38 3.65 10.47
CA MET A 186 -3.27 4.73 11.45
C MET A 186 -1.94 4.68 12.21
N ALA A 187 -1.50 3.50 12.64
CA ALA A 187 -0.23 3.32 13.33
C ALA A 187 0.96 3.65 12.42
N ALA A 188 0.93 3.21 11.16
CA ALA A 188 1.98 3.52 10.19
C ALA A 188 2.12 5.03 9.94
N VAL A 189 0.99 5.73 9.77
CA VAL A 189 0.96 7.19 9.59
C VAL A 189 1.45 7.91 10.85
N LYS A 190 0.93 7.52 12.02
CA LYS A 190 1.30 8.14 13.31
C LYS A 190 2.79 7.99 13.60
N ASN A 191 3.37 6.82 13.33
CA ASN A 191 4.80 6.55 13.51
C ASN A 191 5.67 7.35 12.55
N ALA A 192 5.17 7.67 11.36
CA ALA A 192 5.94 8.39 10.35
C ALA A 192 5.98 9.91 10.57
N TYR A 193 4.89 10.51 11.06
CA TYR A 193 4.73 11.97 11.11
C TYR A 193 4.45 12.56 12.50
N TYR A 194 3.98 11.75 13.46
CA TYR A 194 3.36 12.24 14.70
C TYR A 194 3.88 11.54 15.98
N SER A 195 5.03 10.89 15.90
CA SER A 195 5.68 10.19 17.04
C SER A 195 6.96 10.87 17.50
#